data_AF-A0AAW2JBR9-F1
#
_entry.id   AF-A0AAW2JBR9-F1
#
_cell.length_a   1.000
_cell.length_b   1.000
_cell.length_c   1.000
_cell.angle_alpha   90.00
_cell.angle_beta   90.00
_cell.angle_gamma   90.00
#
_symmetry.space_group_name_H-M   'P 1'
#
loop_
_entity.id
_entity.type
_entity.pdbx_description
1 polymer ?
#
loop_
_entity_poly.entity_id
_entity_poly.type
_entity_poly.pdbx_seq_one_letter_code
_entity_poly.pdbx_strand_id
1 'polypeptide(L)'
;IQKANAIATATSGVAAAIMPGGRTAHSRFKIPIDANESSECTMSKQSGAAELLRRSKLFIWDEAPMAKRWAIENVDKLLKDVMGNDQDFGGKW
;
A
#
# COMPACT_ATOMS: atom_id res chain seq x y z
N ILE A 1 -17.73 3.81 -14.33
CA ILE A 1 -17.38 2.37 -14.11
C ILE A 1 -16.62 2.29 -12.78
N GLN A 2 -17.33 2.07 -11.67
CA GLN A 2 -16.77 1.71 -10.36
C GLN A 2 -17.18 0.26 -10.13
N LYS A 3 -16.41 -0.70 -10.63
CA LYS A 3 -16.72 -2.13 -10.45
C LYS A 3 -15.44 -2.92 -10.20
N ALA A 4 -14.94 -2.73 -8.97
CA ALA A 4 -14.05 -3.56 -8.15
C ALA A 4 -13.44 -2.59 -7.13
N ASN A 5 -13.45 -2.90 -5.82
CA ASN A 5 -12.82 -2.06 -4.79
C ASN A 5 -11.28 -2.14 -4.91
N ALA A 6 -10.71 -1.73 -6.03
CA ALA A 6 -9.28 -1.71 -6.27
C ALA A 6 -8.69 -0.38 -5.82
N ILE A 7 -7.51 -0.41 -5.22
CA ILE A 7 -6.75 0.79 -4.85
C ILE A 7 -5.56 0.90 -5.80
N ALA A 8 -5.54 1.99 -6.58
CA ALA A 8 -4.44 2.33 -7.47
C ALA A 8 -3.35 3.10 -6.72
N THR A 9 -2.10 2.69 -6.90
CA THR A 9 -0.92 3.32 -6.32
C THR A 9 0.28 3.28 -7.26
N ALA A 10 1.15 4.29 -7.20
CA ALA A 10 2.41 4.32 -7.97
C ALA A 10 3.59 4.72 -7.09
N THR A 11 4.83 4.54 -7.56
CA THR A 11 6.00 5.04 -6.81
C THR A 11 6.18 6.54 -6.98
N SER A 12 5.96 7.06 -8.19
CA SER A 12 6.10 8.48 -8.52
C SER A 12 4.78 9.26 -8.34
N GLY A 13 4.89 10.54 -8.01
CA GLY A 13 3.73 11.43 -7.89
C GLY A 13 3.02 11.66 -9.22
N VAL A 14 3.77 11.72 -10.32
CA VAL A 14 3.24 11.94 -11.67
C VAL A 14 2.41 10.73 -12.13
N ALA A 15 2.93 9.51 -12.00
CA ALA A 15 2.16 8.30 -12.33
C ALA A 15 0.91 8.16 -11.44
N ALA A 16 1.03 8.46 -10.14
CA ALA A 16 -0.11 8.46 -9.23
C ALA A 16 -1.22 9.43 -9.63
N ALA A 17 -0.86 10.61 -10.15
CA ALA A 17 -1.83 11.64 -10.58
C ALA A 17 -2.60 11.24 -11.86
N ILE A 18 -2.02 10.39 -12.70
CA ILE A 18 -2.66 9.89 -13.93
C ILE A 18 -3.71 8.82 -13.60
N MET A 19 -3.51 8.05 -12.52
CA MET A 19 -4.46 7.02 -12.11
C MET A 19 -5.72 7.61 -11.44
N PRO A 20 -6.94 7.12 -11.78
CA PRO A 20 -8.16 7.58 -11.14
C PRO A 20 -8.14 7.36 -9.62
N GLY A 21 -8.14 8.45 -8.84
CA GLY A 21 -8.04 8.39 -7.38
C GLY A 21 -6.71 7.83 -6.87
N GLY A 22 -5.68 7.81 -7.72
CA GLY A 22 -4.35 7.29 -7.42
C GLY A 22 -3.66 8.06 -6.32
N ARG A 23 -2.81 7.36 -5.58
CA ARG A 23 -1.91 7.93 -4.57
C ARG A 23 -0.52 7.33 -4.72
N THR A 24 0.50 8.00 -4.22
CA THR A 24 1.83 7.37 -4.16
C THR A 24 1.83 6.25 -3.11
N ALA A 25 2.66 5.22 -3.33
CA ALA A 25 2.81 4.10 -2.40
C ALA A 25 3.25 4.59 -1.02
N HIS A 26 4.14 5.58 -0.99
CA HIS A 26 4.54 6.29 0.23
C HIS A 26 3.35 6.81 1.03
N SER A 27 2.46 7.57 0.39
CA SER A 27 1.29 8.11 1.08
C SER A 27 0.23 7.05 1.42
N ARG A 28 0.09 6.01 0.59
CA ARG A 28 -0.91 4.96 0.73
C ARG A 28 -0.58 3.99 1.87
N PHE A 29 0.67 3.56 1.95
CA PHE A 29 1.14 2.55 2.89
C PHE A 29 2.02 3.11 3.99
N LYS A 30 2.17 4.44 4.07
CA LYS A 30 3.02 5.11 5.09
C LYS A 30 4.48 4.65 5.01
N ILE A 31 4.98 4.47 3.80
CA ILE A 31 6.40 4.18 3.56
C ILE A 31 7.19 5.47 3.88
N PRO A 32 8.14 5.45 4.83
CA PRO A 32 8.98 6.60 5.13
C PRO A 32 9.86 6.97 3.94
N ILE A 33 10.05 8.27 3.71
CA ILE A 33 10.89 8.79 2.60
C ILE A 33 12.37 8.58 2.92
N ASP A 34 12.79 8.96 4.14
CA ASP A 34 14.15 8.77 4.65
C ASP A 34 14.28 7.43 5.39
N ALA A 35 13.90 6.35 4.71
CA ALA A 35 13.91 5.02 5.32
C ALA A 35 15.34 4.44 5.40
N ASN A 36 15.67 3.92 6.59
CA ASN A 36 16.79 3.01 6.83
C ASN A 36 16.28 1.56 7.01
N GLU A 37 17.17 0.59 7.18
CA GLU A 37 16.78 -0.83 7.33
C GLU A 37 15.91 -1.12 8.57
N SER A 38 15.92 -0.23 9.56
CA SER A 38 15.06 -0.31 10.75
C SER A 38 13.72 0.43 10.61
N SER A 39 13.48 1.08 9.47
CA SER A 39 12.24 1.82 9.24
C SER A 39 11.10 0.85 8.95
N GLU A 40 9.94 1.09 9.56
CA GLU A 40 8.76 0.27 9.38
C GLU A 40 7.59 1.09 8.82
N CYS A 41 6.78 0.44 7.98
CA CYS A 41 5.50 1.02 7.56
C CYS A 41 4.47 0.75 8.66
N THR A 42 4.03 1.78 9.37
CA THR A 42 3.07 1.63 10.47
C THR A 42 1.78 2.40 10.22
N MET A 43 0.66 1.80 10.63
CA MET A 43 -0.66 2.40 10.52
C MET A 43 -1.53 1.94 11.69
N SER A 44 -2.24 2.87 12.33
CA SER A 44 -3.24 2.49 13.33
C SER A 44 -4.35 1.66 12.68
N LYS A 45 -4.63 0.50 13.27
CA LYS A 45 -5.72 -0.41 12.86
C LYS A 45 -7.10 0.25 12.91
N GLN A 46 -7.27 1.32 13.69
CA GLN A 46 -8.52 2.06 13.81
C GLN A 46 -8.59 3.27 12.86
N SER A 47 -7.53 3.54 12.09
CA SER A 47 -7.53 4.65 11.14
C SER A 47 -8.43 4.39 9.93
N GLY A 48 -9.01 5.45 9.36
CA GLY A 48 -9.78 5.35 8.12
C GLY A 48 -8.94 4.85 6.93
N ALA A 49 -7.62 5.03 6.96
CA ALA A 49 -6.72 4.44 5.98
C ALA A 49 -6.70 2.91 6.10
N ALA A 50 -6.61 2.37 7.32
CA ALA A 50 -6.65 0.93 7.56
C ALA A 50 -8.02 0.34 7.18
N GLU A 51 -9.12 1.03 7.48
CA GLU A 51 -10.45 0.62 7.03
C GLU A 51 -10.55 0.56 5.50
N LEU A 52 -10.02 1.57 4.81
CA LEU A 52 -9.98 1.61 3.35
C LEU A 52 -9.18 0.43 2.78
N LEU A 53 -8.01 0.11 3.37
CA LEU A 53 -7.23 -1.07 2.98
C LEU A 53 -8.01 -2.37 3.23
N ARG A 54 -8.74 -2.50 4.34
CA ARG A 54 -9.55 -3.71 4.60
C ARG A 54 -10.67 -3.90 3.59
N ARG A 55 -11.35 -2.81 3.21
CA ARG A 55 -12.47 -2.80 2.26
C ARG A 55 -12.04 -3.01 0.81
N SER A 56 -10.76 -2.80 0.48
CA SER A 56 -10.25 -3.07 -0.86
C SER A 56 -10.24 -4.57 -1.15
N LYS A 57 -10.36 -4.93 -2.43
CA LYS A 57 -10.20 -6.32 -2.90
C LYS A 57 -8.83 -6.56 -3.52
N LEU A 58 -8.23 -5.51 -4.07
CA LEU A 58 -7.00 -5.57 -4.85
C LEU A 58 -6.20 -4.27 -4.68
N PHE A 59 -4.88 -4.39 -4.71
CA PHE A 59 -3.95 -3.27 -4.87
C PHE A 59 -3.30 -3.32 -6.25
N ILE A 60 -3.34 -2.21 -6.99
CA ILE A 60 -2.62 -2.07 -8.24
C ILE A 60 -1.47 -1.12 -7.97
N TRP A 61 -0.24 -1.66 -7.96
CA TRP A 61 0.96 -0.87 -7.74
C TRP A 61 1.74 -0.71 -9.05
N ASP A 62 1.51 0.42 -9.72
CA ASP A 62 2.30 0.83 -10.87
C ASP A 62 3.73 1.20 -10.46
N GLU A 63 4.70 0.87 -11.29
CA GLU A 63 6.12 1.03 -10.98
C GLU A 63 6.61 0.26 -9.75
N ALA A 64 5.90 -0.79 -9.29
CA ALA A 64 6.33 -1.62 -8.16
C ALA A 64 7.80 -2.11 -8.26
N PRO A 65 8.35 -2.49 -9.45
CA PRO A 65 9.76 -2.86 -9.58
C PRO A 65 10.76 -1.75 -9.25
N MET A 66 10.33 -0.48 -9.24
CA MET A 66 11.17 0.66 -8.83
C MET A 66 11.22 0.84 -7.31
N ALA A 67 10.37 0.15 -6.56
CA ALA A 67 10.41 0.16 -5.10
C ALA A 67 11.58 -0.68 -4.58
N LYS A 68 12.23 -0.21 -3.51
CA LYS A 68 13.24 -1.00 -2.81
C LYS A 68 12.61 -2.24 -2.20
N ARG A 69 13.34 -3.38 -2.20
CA ARG A 69 12.89 -4.63 -1.59
C ARG A 69 12.36 -4.45 -0.17
N TRP A 70 13.08 -3.68 0.67
CA TRP A 70 12.69 -3.40 2.05
C TRP A 70 11.26 -2.83 2.15
N ALA A 71 10.88 -1.96 1.21
CA ALA A 71 9.60 -1.27 1.21
C ALA A 71 8.48 -2.25 0.83
N ILE A 72 8.72 -3.13 -0.14
CA ILE A 72 7.77 -4.21 -0.50
C ILE A 72 7.53 -5.13 0.70
N GLU A 73 8.61 -5.57 1.37
CA GLU A 73 8.53 -6.44 2.55
C GLU A 73 7.78 -5.78 3.72
N ASN A 74 7.98 -4.48 3.94
CA ASN A 74 7.28 -3.76 5.00
C ASN A 74 5.83 -3.46 4.66
N VAL A 75 5.50 -3.24 3.39
CA VAL A 75 4.10 -3.16 2.94
C VAL A 75 3.39 -4.49 3.15
N ASP A 76 4.04 -5.62 2.87
CA ASP A 76 3.49 -6.95 3.16
C ASP A 76 3.21 -7.13 4.67
N LYS A 77 4.19 -6.85 5.54
CA LYS A 77 4.01 -6.89 7.00
C LYS A 77 2.86 -6.00 7.48
N LEU A 78 2.80 -4.77 6.97
CA LEU A 78 1.71 -3.83 7.28
C LEU A 78 0.34 -4.40 6.88
N LEU A 79 0.24 -4.98 5.68
CA LEU A 79 -1.03 -5.54 5.20
C LEU A 79 -1.44 -6.76 6.01
N LYS A 80 -0.51 -7.66 6.34
CA LYS A 80 -0.74 -8.79 7.27
C LYS A 80 -1.30 -8.29 8.61
N ASP A 81 -0.67 -7.27 9.20
CA ASP A 81 -1.12 -6.66 10.46
C ASP A 81 -2.51 -6.00 10.37
N VAL A 82 -2.76 -5.23 9.31
CA VAL A 82 -4.03 -4.52 9.09
C VAL A 82 -5.18 -5.51 8.83
N MET A 83 -4.93 -6.59 8.07
CA MET A 83 -5.93 -7.62 7.77
C MET A 83 -6.10 -8.63 8.90
N GLY A 84 -5.12 -8.75 9.80
CA GLY A 84 -5.13 -9.75 10.88
C GLY A 84 -4.97 -11.18 10.36
N ASN A 85 -4.17 -11.37 9.31
CA ASN A 85 -3.85 -12.70 8.77
C ASN A 85 -2.39 -12.74 8.28
N ASP A 86 -1.85 -13.94 8.12
CA ASP A 86 -0.46 -14.15 7.67
C ASP A 86 -0.35 -14.42 6.16
N GLN A 87 -1.41 -14.15 5.38
CA GLN A 87 -1.35 -14.30 3.92
C GLN A 87 -0.53 -13.18 3.31
N ASP A 88 0.21 -13.48 2.24
CA ASP A 88 0.99 -12.49 1.52
C ASP A 88 0.08 -11.34 1.03
N PHE A 89 0.53 -10.12 1.30
CA PHE A 89 -0.18 -8.86 1.09
C PHE A 89 -1.57 -8.82 1.73
N GLY A 90 -1.75 -9.55 2.84
CA GLY A 90 -3.03 -9.68 3.53
C GLY A 90 -4.10 -10.42 2.72
N GLY A 91 -3.70 -11.17 1.68
CA GLY A 91 -4.60 -11.89 0.76
C GLY A 91 -5.25 -11.01 -0.30
N LYS A 92 -4.61 -9.89 -0.68
CA LYS A 92 -5.14 -8.92 -1.65
C LYS A 92 -4.15 -8.70 -2.80
N TRP A 93 -4.29 -9.47 -3.88
CA TRP A 93 -3.49 -9.38 -5.10
C TRP A 93 -4.31 -9.85 -6.31
#